data_AF-A0AAD0Y0Q2-F1
#
_entry.id   AF-A0AAD0Y0Q2-F1
#
_cell.length_a   1.000
_cell.length_b   1.000
_cell.length_c   1.000
_cell.angle_alpha   90.00
_cell.angle_beta   90.00
_cell.angle_gamma   90.00
#
_symmetry.space_group_name_H-M   'P 1'
#
loop_
_entity.id
_entity.type
_entity.pdbx_description
1 polymer ?
#
loop_
_entity_poly.entity_id
_entity_poly.type
_entity_poly.pdbx_seq_one_letter_code
_entity_poly.pdbx_strand_id
1 'polypeptide(L)'
;MITADEILKKAKSVYSVCEQEPSTSCCLELDLRDCARSAYYYIFHIGKMRADKIDGEYDENVGNHQRVINKLLNSSDQNDQALGDLLLKIRPTRVKADYRLNINFTKNEAYKLLRHAEKLTIRS
;
A
#
# COMPACT_ATOMS: atom_id res chain seq x y z
N MET A 1 -13.78 7.25 -11.30
CA MET A 1 -13.23 6.09 -10.58
C MET A 1 -11.73 6.28 -10.56
N ILE A 2 -11.10 6.43 -9.38
CA ILE A 2 -9.65 6.67 -9.32
C ILE A 2 -8.94 5.36 -9.68
N THR A 3 -8.02 5.39 -10.64
CA THR A 3 -7.26 4.20 -11.06
C THR A 3 -6.10 3.94 -10.09
N ALA A 4 -5.56 2.71 -10.10
CA ALA A 4 -4.37 2.39 -9.30
C ALA A 4 -3.21 3.36 -9.64
N ASP A 5 -3.00 3.66 -10.92
CA ASP A 5 -1.92 4.55 -11.34
C ASP A 5 -2.09 5.99 -10.85
N GLU A 6 -3.33 6.49 -10.76
CA GLU A 6 -3.63 7.79 -10.15
C GLU A 6 -3.28 7.81 -8.66
N ILE A 7 -3.50 6.70 -7.94
CA ILE A 7 -3.10 6.55 -6.53
C ILE A 7 -1.58 6.57 -6.38
N LEU A 8 -0.85 5.88 -7.25
CA LEU A 8 0.62 5.90 -7.24
C LEU A 8 1.17 7.28 -7.57
N LYS A 9 0.59 7.95 -8.57
CA LYS A 9 0.96 9.33 -8.95
C LYS A 9 0.79 10.28 -7.76
N LYS A 10 -0.31 10.15 -7.01
CA LYS A 10 -0.54 10.90 -5.77
C LYS A 10 0.55 10.60 -4.74
N ALA A 11 0.86 9.33 -4.48
CA ALA A 11 1.88 8.94 -3.50
C ALA A 11 3.25 9.55 -3.81
N LYS A 12 3.66 9.55 -5.09
CA LYS A 12 4.90 10.16 -5.57
C LYS A 12 4.89 11.68 -5.40
N SER A 13 3.80 12.34 -5.79
CA SER A 13 3.67 13.80 -5.66
C SER A 13 3.84 14.23 -4.21
N VAL A 14 3.14 13.58 -3.28
CA VAL A 14 3.20 13.91 -1.84
C VAL A 14 4.62 13.70 -1.30
N TYR A 15 5.27 12.59 -1.67
CA TYR A 15 6.64 12.32 -1.21
C TYR A 15 7.66 13.33 -1.75
N SER A 16 7.54 13.74 -3.03
CA SER A 16 8.47 14.71 -3.64
C SER A 16 8.44 16.09 -2.96
N VAL A 17 7.26 16.51 -2.47
CA VAL A 17 7.11 17.74 -1.68
C VAL A 17 7.83 17.59 -0.33
N CYS A 18 7.76 16.41 0.28
CA CYS A 18 8.47 16.11 1.52
C CYS A 18 10.02 16.01 1.38
N GLU A 19 10.55 15.98 0.15
CA GLU A 19 12.00 16.00 -0.09
C GLU A 19 12.59 17.41 -0.18
N GLN A 20 11.76 18.43 -0.37
CA GLN A 20 12.19 19.82 -0.42
C GLN A 20 12.20 20.43 0.99
N GLU A 21 13.32 21.07 1.38
CA GLU A 21 13.47 21.79 2.66
C GLU A 21 12.41 22.90 2.86
N PRO A 22 12.16 23.27 4.13
CA PRO A 22 10.85 23.09 4.77
C PRO A 22 9.73 23.77 3.97
N SER A 23 9.18 23.07 2.98
CA SER A 23 8.04 23.60 2.23
C SER A 23 6.82 23.57 3.15
N THR A 24 6.22 24.74 3.37
CA THR A 24 4.79 25.14 3.53
C THR A 24 3.69 24.17 4.01
N SER A 25 3.92 22.87 4.13
CA SER A 25 3.00 21.92 4.72
C SER A 25 2.92 22.12 6.24
N CYS A 26 1.72 22.40 6.71
CA CYS A 26 1.38 22.55 8.12
C CYS A 26 1.70 21.27 8.94
N CYS A 27 1.90 20.11 8.30
CA CYS A 27 2.30 18.90 9.01
C CYS A 27 2.98 17.85 8.09
N LEU A 28 4.31 17.90 8.00
CA LEU A 28 5.14 16.92 7.28
C LEU A 28 4.77 15.46 7.60
N GLU A 29 4.43 15.17 8.86
CA GLU A 29 4.03 13.82 9.25
C GLU A 29 2.72 13.37 8.59
N LEU A 30 1.73 14.27 8.44
CA LEU A 30 0.48 13.94 7.75
C LEU A 30 0.72 13.59 6.28
N ASP A 31 1.64 14.30 5.62
CA ASP A 31 2.00 14.04 4.22
C ASP A 31 2.70 12.68 4.08
N LEU A 32 3.63 12.36 4.98
CA LEU A 32 4.29 11.05 5.00
C LEU A 32 3.28 9.90 5.22
N ARG A 33 2.29 10.11 6.09
CA ARG A 33 1.20 9.15 6.31
C ARG A 33 0.32 9.00 5.08
N ASP A 34 -0.04 10.10 4.39
CA ASP A 34 -0.86 10.04 3.19
C ASP A 34 -0.11 9.39 2.01
N CYS A 35 1.20 9.62 1.90
CA CYS A 35 2.08 8.92 0.97
C CYS A 35 2.05 7.40 1.23
N ALA A 36 2.29 6.99 2.48
CA ALA A 36 2.29 5.57 2.86
C ALA A 36 0.92 4.90 2.63
N ARG A 37 -0.16 5.60 2.99
CA ARG A 37 -1.54 5.16 2.73
C ARG A 37 -1.75 4.95 1.24
N SER A 38 -1.45 5.95 0.42
CA SER A 38 -1.65 5.89 -1.03
C SER A 38 -0.83 4.76 -1.65
N ALA A 39 0.46 4.64 -1.29
CA ALA A 39 1.31 3.54 -1.75
C ALA A 39 0.77 2.16 -1.36
N TYR A 40 0.26 1.99 -0.13
CA TYR A 40 -0.37 0.75 0.28
C TYR A 40 -1.62 0.42 -0.55
N TYR A 41 -2.52 1.40 -0.73
CA TYR A 41 -3.77 1.16 -1.46
C TYR A 41 -3.51 0.85 -2.94
N TYR A 42 -2.49 1.44 -3.56
CA TYR A 42 -2.03 1.03 -4.90
C TYR A 42 -1.72 -0.48 -4.95
N ILE A 43 -0.85 -0.94 -4.04
CA ILE A 43 -0.44 -2.36 -3.96
C ILE A 43 -1.65 -3.24 -3.69
N PHE A 44 -2.55 -2.80 -2.81
CA PHE A 44 -3.77 -3.52 -2.48
C PHE A 44 -4.72 -3.64 -3.66
N HIS A 45 -4.88 -2.60 -4.48
CA HIS A 45 -5.73 -2.66 -5.67
C HIS A 45 -5.18 -3.63 -6.71
N ILE A 46 -3.86 -3.65 -6.93
CA ILE A 46 -3.21 -4.67 -7.76
C ILE A 46 -3.47 -6.07 -7.19
N GLY A 47 -3.26 -6.25 -5.88
CA GLY A 47 -3.52 -7.51 -5.19
C GLY A 47 -4.96 -7.98 -5.34
N LYS A 48 -5.93 -7.06 -5.20
CA LYS A 48 -7.34 -7.35 -5.38
C LYS A 48 -7.65 -7.77 -6.82
N MET A 49 -7.15 -7.04 -7.81
CA MET A 49 -7.34 -7.39 -9.23
C MET A 49 -6.81 -8.78 -9.57
N ARG A 50 -5.73 -9.21 -8.93
CA ARG A 50 -5.18 -10.56 -9.08
C ARG A 50 -6.01 -11.60 -8.31
N ALA A 51 -6.35 -11.31 -7.05
CA ALA A 51 -7.17 -12.18 -6.22
C ALA A 51 -8.57 -12.45 -6.79
N ASP A 52 -9.17 -11.46 -7.46
CA ASP A 52 -10.47 -11.60 -8.13
C ASP A 52 -10.43 -12.57 -9.31
N LYS A 53 -9.24 -12.91 -9.84
CA LYS A 53 -9.04 -13.89 -10.92
C LYS A 53 -8.69 -15.30 -10.42
N ILE A 54 -8.42 -15.45 -9.12
CA ILE A 54 -8.16 -16.76 -8.51
C ILE A 54 -9.51 -17.44 -8.25
N ASP A 55 -9.62 -18.73 -8.56
CA ASP A 55 -10.82 -19.51 -8.30
C ASP A 55 -11.15 -19.59 -6.79
N GLY A 56 -12.43 -19.81 -6.48
CA GLY A 56 -12.93 -19.91 -5.11
C GLY A 56 -13.42 -18.59 -4.52
N GLU A 57 -14.13 -18.70 -3.40
CA GLU A 57 -14.76 -17.56 -2.74
C GLU A 57 -13.83 -16.87 -1.74
N TYR A 58 -14.16 -15.63 -1.41
CA TYR A 58 -13.49 -14.93 -0.31
C TYR A 58 -14.02 -15.44 1.03
N ASP A 59 -13.13 -15.66 2.00
CA ASP A 59 -13.54 -15.96 3.38
C ASP A 59 -14.26 -14.76 4.01
N GLU A 60 -15.57 -14.86 4.21
CA GLU A 60 -16.37 -13.77 4.75
C GLU A 60 -16.13 -13.51 6.25
N ASN A 61 -15.45 -14.42 6.96
CA ASN A 61 -15.23 -14.31 8.40
C ASN A 61 -14.06 -13.40 8.78
N VAL A 62 -13.26 -12.95 7.81
CA VAL A 62 -12.11 -12.06 8.05
C VAL A 62 -12.30 -10.68 7.43
N GLY A 63 -11.51 -9.69 7.86
CA GLY A 63 -11.61 -8.33 7.32
C GLY A 63 -11.16 -8.22 5.85
N ASN A 64 -11.71 -7.27 5.09
CA ASN A 64 -11.52 -7.10 3.64
C ASN A 64 -10.06 -7.24 3.15
N HIS A 65 -9.10 -6.64 3.84
CA HIS A 65 -7.69 -6.75 3.45
C HIS A 65 -7.13 -8.16 3.65
N GLN A 66 -7.53 -8.84 4.72
CA GLN A 66 -7.10 -10.20 5.01
C GLN A 66 -7.69 -11.18 4.00
N ARG A 67 -8.93 -10.95 3.52
CA ARG A 67 -9.56 -11.78 2.47
C ARG A 67 -8.69 -11.83 1.20
N VAL A 68 -8.26 -10.66 0.73
CA VAL A 68 -7.37 -10.54 -0.44
C VAL A 68 -6.02 -11.20 -0.17
N ILE A 69 -5.40 -10.94 1.00
CA ILE A 69 -4.12 -11.55 1.37
C ILE A 69 -4.22 -13.07 1.38
N ASN A 70 -5.22 -13.65 2.05
CA ASN A 70 -5.42 -15.09 2.12
C ASN A 70 -5.61 -15.70 0.73
N LYS A 71 -6.42 -15.07 -0.12
CA LYS A 71 -6.68 -15.56 -1.48
C LYS A 71 -5.42 -15.56 -2.34
N LEU A 72 -4.58 -14.52 -2.23
CA LEU A 72 -3.27 -14.46 -2.90
C LEU A 72 -2.29 -15.53 -2.37
N LEU A 73 -2.23 -15.73 -1.06
CA LEU A 73 -1.36 -16.73 -0.43
C LEU A 73 -1.75 -18.17 -0.78
N ASN A 74 -3.04 -18.41 -1.05
CA ASN A 74 -3.55 -19.72 -1.47
C ASN A 74 -3.49 -19.93 -2.99
N SER A 75 -2.99 -18.96 -3.76
CA SER A 75 -2.81 -19.10 -5.22
C SER A 75 -1.78 -20.18 -5.55
N SER A 76 -1.90 -20.79 -6.71
CA SER A 76 -0.84 -21.64 -7.29
C SER A 76 0.27 -20.82 -7.98
N ASP A 77 0.03 -19.54 -8.31
CA ASP A 77 1.03 -18.64 -8.88
C ASP A 77 1.94 -18.07 -7.77
N GLN A 78 3.24 -18.32 -7.87
CA GLN A 78 4.25 -17.79 -6.95
C GLN A 78 4.26 -16.26 -6.91
N ASN A 79 3.89 -15.58 -7.99
CA ASN A 79 3.80 -14.12 -8.02
C ASN A 79 2.62 -13.59 -7.20
N ASP A 80 1.50 -14.33 -7.15
CA ASP A 80 0.36 -13.99 -6.28
C ASP A 80 0.76 -14.18 -4.82
N GLN A 81 1.38 -15.32 -4.49
CA GLN A 81 1.86 -15.62 -3.14
C GLN A 81 2.84 -14.53 -2.65
N ALA A 82 3.81 -14.16 -3.49
CA ALA A 82 4.76 -13.09 -3.18
C ALA A 82 4.07 -11.73 -2.95
N LEU A 83 2.98 -11.44 -3.67
CA LEU A 83 2.18 -10.23 -3.47
C LEU A 83 1.37 -10.30 -2.17
N GLY A 84 0.84 -11.47 -1.82
CA GLY A 84 0.18 -11.75 -0.54
C GLY A 84 1.13 -11.54 0.64
N ASP A 85 2.33 -12.10 0.59
CA ASP A 85 3.38 -11.92 1.58
C ASP A 85 3.79 -10.45 1.74
N LEU A 86 3.95 -9.74 0.62
CA LEU A 86 4.24 -8.32 0.63
C LEU A 86 3.14 -7.53 1.34
N LEU A 87 1.88 -7.76 0.99
CA LEU A 87 0.72 -7.09 1.60
C LEU A 87 0.63 -7.37 3.10
N LEU A 88 0.88 -8.61 3.52
CA LEU A 88 0.93 -9.00 4.93
C LEU A 88 2.02 -8.22 5.67
N LYS A 89 3.22 -8.12 5.08
CA LYS A 89 4.38 -7.43 5.64
C LYS A 89 4.17 -5.92 5.80
N ILE A 90 3.56 -5.25 4.82
CA ILE A 90 3.42 -3.77 4.81
C ILE A 90 2.15 -3.27 5.50
N ARG A 91 1.17 -4.15 5.77
CA ARG A 91 -0.10 -3.80 6.43
C ARG A 91 0.09 -3.11 7.79
N PRO A 92 0.99 -3.55 8.70
CA PRO A 92 1.21 -2.87 9.97
C PRO A 92 1.62 -1.41 9.81
N THR A 93 2.46 -1.09 8.81
CA THR A 93 2.88 0.28 8.53
C THR A 93 1.72 1.14 8.05
N ARG A 94 0.84 0.62 7.19
CA ARG A 94 -0.39 1.33 6.81
C ARG A 94 -1.33 1.53 8.00
N VAL A 95 -1.52 0.52 8.84
CA VAL A 95 -2.34 0.64 10.07
C VAL A 95 -1.78 1.73 10.99
N LYS A 96 -0.45 1.81 11.12
CA LYS A 96 0.21 2.89 11.85
C LYS A 96 -0.07 4.25 11.22
N ALA A 97 0.07 4.36 9.89
CA ALA A 97 -0.18 5.60 9.15
C ALA A 97 -1.63 6.11 9.33
N ASP A 98 -2.61 5.22 9.27
CA ASP A 98 -4.04 5.56 9.30
C ASP A 98 -4.61 5.78 10.70
N TYR A 99 -4.22 4.94 11.67
CA TYR A 99 -4.95 4.84 12.93
C TYR A 99 -4.12 5.16 14.18
N ARG A 100 -2.79 5.22 14.07
CA ARG A 100 -1.90 5.46 15.22
C ARG A 100 -1.32 6.88 15.16
N LEU A 101 -2.19 7.87 15.39
CA LEU A 101 -1.81 9.30 15.38
C LEU A 101 -0.94 9.70 16.58
N ASN A 102 -0.97 8.90 17.65
CA ASN A 102 -0.15 9.10 18.85
C ASN A 102 1.28 8.53 18.72
N ILE A 103 1.64 7.96 17.58
CA ILE A 103 2.96 7.34 17.34
C ILE A 103 3.58 7.99 16.12
N ASN A 104 4.75 8.61 16.26
CA ASN A 104 5.44 9.28 15.15
C ASN A 104 5.59 8.38 13.91
N PHE A 105 5.24 8.91 12.74
CA PHE A 105 5.43 8.27 11.46
C PHE A 105 6.62 8.86 10.70
N THR A 106 7.58 8.02 10.33
CA THR A 106 8.88 8.47 9.82
C THR A 106 8.95 8.50 8.30
N LYS A 107 9.86 9.34 7.77
CA LYS A 107 10.16 9.39 6.32
C LYS A 107 10.57 8.03 5.76
N ASN A 108 11.34 7.24 6.53
CA ASN A 108 11.77 5.91 6.14
C ASN A 108 10.60 4.92 5.98
N GLU A 109 9.56 5.04 6.81
CA GLU A 109 8.35 4.21 6.70
C GLU A 109 7.56 4.53 5.43
N ALA A 110 7.36 5.82 5.13
CA ALA A 110 6.74 6.25 3.87
C ALA A 110 7.56 5.80 2.65
N TYR A 111 8.87 6.03 2.69
CA TYR A 111 9.80 5.66 1.63
C TYR A 111 9.76 4.16 1.31
N LYS A 112 9.80 3.29 2.33
CA LYS A 112 9.77 1.84 2.13
C LYS A 112 8.49 1.39 1.41
N LEU A 113 7.32 1.92 1.80
CA LEU A 113 6.07 1.59 1.11
C LEU A 113 6.06 2.09 -0.33
N LEU A 114 6.51 3.32 -0.55
CA LEU A 114 6.59 3.90 -1.89
C LEU A 114 7.49 3.05 -2.81
N ARG A 115 8.67 2.62 -2.34
CA ARG A 115 9.57 1.76 -3.12
C ARG A 115 8.96 0.39 -3.43
N HIS A 116 8.11 -0.16 -2.57
CA HIS A 116 7.38 -1.39 -2.88
C HIS A 116 6.34 -1.16 -3.98
N ALA A 117 5.61 -0.05 -3.92
CA ALA A 117 4.64 0.32 -4.94
C ALA A 117 5.32 0.51 -6.30
N GLU A 118 6.41 1.26 -6.37
CA GLU A 118 7.15 1.51 -7.62
C GLU A 118 7.71 0.25 -8.28
N LYS A 119 8.16 -0.73 -7.47
CA LYS A 119 8.67 -2.00 -7.98
C LYS A 119 7.59 -2.84 -8.66
N LEU A 120 6.34 -2.72 -8.22
CA LEU A 120 5.22 -3.44 -8.83
C LEU A 120 4.85 -2.83 -10.19
N THR A 121 4.92 -1.51 -10.34
CA THR A 121 4.68 -0.82 -11.62
C THR A 121 5.66 -1.22 -12.71
N ILE A 122 6.90 -1.54 -12.36
CA ILE A 122 7.93 -1.96 -13.33
C ILE A 122 7.66 -3.40 -13.83
N ARG A 123 6.85 -4.17 -13.11
CA ARG A 123 6.59 -5.60 -13.37
C ARG A 123 5.18 -5.89 -13.92
N SER A 124 4.33 -4.87 -13.97
CA SER A 124 2.96 -4.90 -14.52
C SER A 124 2.94 -4.40 -15.95
#